data_AF-A0A1F3X1F8-F1
#
_entry.id   AF-A0A1F3X1F8-F1
#
_cell.length_a   1.000
_cell.length_b   1.000
_cell.length_c   1.000
_cell.angle_alpha   90.00
_cell.angle_beta   90.00
_cell.angle_gamma   90.00
#
_symmetry.space_group_name_H-M   'P 1'
#
loop_
_entity.id
_entity.type
_entity.pdbx_description
1 polymer ?
#
loop_
_entity_poly.entity_id
_entity_poly.type
_entity_poly.pdbx_seq_one_letter_code
_entity_poly.pdbx_strand_id
1 'polypeptide(L)'
;MWDQPRHAAQYGDYAAWHACLAQFETEWAKPLLRALRDGQIGQLTLHAVSARSVQTFSIDRAAAWRFWRRRKSLKQYAPIVS
;
A
#
# COMPACT_ATOMS: atom_id res chain seq x y z
N MET A 1 2.68 5.56 -20.39
CA MET A 1 1.58 4.65 -19.99
C MET A 1 1.50 4.46 -18.46
N TRP A 2 1.89 5.45 -17.63
CA TRP A 2 1.91 5.34 -16.15
C TRP A 2 1.34 6.62 -15.47
N ASP A 3 0.65 7.48 -16.23
CA ASP A 3 0.17 8.80 -15.77
C ASP A 3 -1.35 8.85 -15.48
N GLN A 4 -2.06 7.74 -15.73
CA GLN A 4 -3.53 7.70 -15.70
C GLN A 4 -4.23 7.94 -14.33
N PRO A 5 -3.64 7.73 -13.13
CA PRO A 5 -4.46 7.73 -11.91
C PRO A 5 -4.72 9.13 -11.30
N ARG A 6 -4.16 10.22 -11.85
CA ARG A 6 -4.28 11.55 -11.23
C ARG A 6 -5.60 12.27 -11.53
N HIS A 7 -6.29 11.92 -12.61
CA HIS A 7 -7.55 12.58 -12.99
C HIS A 7 -8.80 11.91 -12.41
N ALA A 8 -8.78 10.59 -12.15
CA ALA A 8 -9.95 9.87 -11.61
C ALA A 8 -10.27 10.23 -10.14
N ALA A 9 -9.28 10.70 -9.38
CA ALA A 9 -9.47 11.11 -7.99
C ALA A 9 -10.31 12.40 -7.83
N GLN A 10 -10.52 13.16 -8.91
CA GLN A 10 -11.27 14.43 -8.86
C GLN A 10 -12.76 14.28 -9.20
N TYR A 11 -13.20 13.10 -9.68
CA TYR A 11 -14.60 12.87 -10.08
C TYR A 11 -15.07 11.48 -9.67
N GLY A 12 -15.39 11.28 -8.38
CA GLY A 12 -16.37 10.29 -7.92
C GLY A 12 -16.24 8.83 -8.38
N ASP A 13 -15.16 8.42 -9.04
CA ASP A 13 -15.05 7.12 -9.67
C ASP A 13 -14.39 6.13 -8.72
N TYR A 14 -15.10 5.91 -7.61
CA TYR A 14 -14.75 4.92 -6.61
C TYR A 14 -14.54 3.54 -7.24
N ALA A 15 -15.30 3.21 -8.29
CA ALA A 15 -15.16 1.96 -9.03
C ALA A 15 -13.82 1.87 -9.77
N ALA A 16 -13.42 2.92 -10.51
CA ALA A 16 -12.12 2.95 -11.17
C ALA A 16 -10.96 2.91 -10.16
N TRP A 17 -11.08 3.64 -9.04
CA TRP A 17 -10.09 3.59 -7.96
C TRP A 17 -9.98 2.19 -7.35
N HIS A 18 -11.12 1.56 -7.04
CA HIS A 18 -11.16 0.21 -6.46
C HIS A 18 -10.62 -0.84 -7.43
N ALA A 19 -10.91 -0.73 -8.73
CA ALA A 19 -10.38 -1.62 -9.75
C ALA A 19 -8.85 -1.52 -9.87
N CYS A 20 -8.31 -0.30 -9.87
CA CYS A 20 -6.87 -0.07 -9.87
C CYS A 20 -6.20 -0.66 -8.61
N LEU A 21 -6.82 -0.48 -7.45
CA LEU A 21 -6.33 -1.05 -6.20
C LEU A 21 -6.35 -2.59 -6.24
N ALA A 22 -7.44 -3.20 -6.71
CA ALA A 22 -7.57 -4.65 -6.83
C ALA A 22 -6.54 -5.26 -7.79
N GLN A 23 -6.24 -4.56 -8.90
CA GLN A 23 -5.20 -4.96 -9.83
C GLN A 23 -3.82 -4.91 -9.16
N PHE A 24 -3.49 -3.80 -8.48
CA PHE A 24 -2.25 -3.68 -7.72
C PHE A 24 -2.11 -4.79 -6.67
N GLU A 25 -3.18 -5.10 -5.94
CA GLU A 25 -3.18 -6.17 -4.95
C GLU A 25 -2.85 -7.53 -5.56
N THR A 26 -3.40 -7.81 -6.74
CA THR A 26 -3.29 -9.11 -7.42
C THR A 26 -1.94 -9.28 -8.09
N GLU A 27 -1.45 -8.26 -8.79
CA GLU A 27 -0.22 -8.32 -9.57
C GLU A 27 1.04 -8.13 -8.73
N TRP A 28 0.96 -7.34 -7.64
CA TRP A 28 2.15 -6.91 -6.90
C TRP A 28 2.09 -7.28 -5.42
N ALA A 29 1.06 -6.83 -4.70
CA ALA A 29 1.05 -6.95 -3.24
C ALA A 29 1.01 -8.42 -2.76
N LYS A 30 0.12 -9.24 -3.35
CA LYS A 30 -0.01 -10.67 -2.99
C LYS A 30 1.25 -11.47 -3.32
N PRO A 31 1.84 -11.40 -4.53
CA PRO A 31 3.09 -12.10 -4.83
C PRO A 31 4.25 -11.70 -3.91
N LEU A 32 4.43 -10.41 -3.65
CA LEU A 32 5.52 -9.91 -2.80
C LEU A 32 5.34 -10.34 -1.34
N LEU A 33 4.11 -10.29 -0.83
CA LEU A 33 3.81 -10.79 0.51
C LEU A 33 4.08 -12.30 0.61
N ARG A 34 3.76 -13.07 -0.44
CA ARG A 34 4.08 -14.49 -0.48
C ARG A 34 5.59 -14.73 -0.49
N ALA A 35 6.34 -14.04 -1.35
CA ALA A 35 7.80 -14.13 -1.37
C ALA A 35 8.43 -13.78 -0.01
N LEU A 36 7.88 -12.79 0.70
CA LEU A 36 8.31 -12.40 2.05
C LEU A 36 8.02 -13.51 3.08
N ARG A 37 6.85 -14.14 3.02
CA ARG A 37 6.45 -15.22 3.93
C ARG A 37 7.23 -16.51 3.70
N ASP A 38 7.47 -16.83 2.43
CA ASP A 38 8.25 -17.98 1.99
C ASP A 38 9.76 -17.75 2.22
N GLY A 39 10.15 -16.53 2.63
CA GLY A 39 11.52 -16.17 2.98
C GLY A 39 12.45 -15.92 1.79
N GLN A 40 11.88 -15.78 0.59
CA GLN A 40 12.62 -15.44 -0.63
C GLN A 40 13.13 -13.99 -0.59
N ILE A 41 12.44 -13.12 0.14
CA ILE A 41 12.88 -11.77 0.46
C ILE A 41 12.81 -11.54 1.97
N GLY A 42 13.72 -10.74 2.52
CA GLY A 42 13.80 -10.46 3.96
C GLY A 42 12.91 -9.31 4.43
N GLN A 43 12.71 -8.31 3.56
CA GLN A 43 11.96 -7.10 3.87
C GLN A 43 11.32 -6.53 2.60
N LEU A 44 10.14 -5.93 2.75
CA LEU A 44 9.46 -5.15 1.73
C LEU A 44 9.29 -3.72 2.24
N THR A 45 9.63 -2.74 1.41
CA THR A 45 9.42 -1.31 1.69
C THR A 45 8.54 -0.70 0.63
N LEU A 46 7.44 -0.07 1.04
CA LEU A 46 6.50 0.65 0.19
C LEU A 46 6.65 2.15 0.42
N HIS A 47 6.91 2.89 -0.66
CA HIS A 47 6.93 4.35 -0.64
C HIS A 47 5.64 4.89 -1.24
N ALA A 48 4.77 5.45 -0.40
CA ALA A 48 3.55 6.13 -0.82
C ALA A 48 3.85 7.62 -1.00
N VAL A 49 3.97 8.04 -2.26
CA VAL A 49 4.23 9.44 -2.61
C VAL A 49 2.91 10.17 -2.82
N SER A 50 2.74 11.29 -2.13
CA SER A 50 1.64 12.24 -2.32
C SER A 50 2.21 13.62 -2.65
N ALA A 51 1.37 14.54 -3.15
CA ALA A 51 1.80 15.90 -3.50
C ALA A 51 2.43 16.68 -2.33
N ARG A 52 2.18 16.26 -1.08
CA ARG A 52 2.65 16.96 0.14
C ARG A 52 3.60 16.14 1.00
N SER A 53 3.72 14.83 0.79
CA SER A 53 4.52 13.97 1.65
C SER A 53 4.85 12.63 1.00
N VAL A 54 6.01 12.07 1.37
CA VAL A 54 6.36 10.68 1.11
C VAL A 54 6.21 9.91 2.42
N GLN A 55 5.33 8.91 2.44
CA GLN A 55 5.22 7.99 3.56
C GLN A 55 5.91 6.68 3.20
N THR A 56 6.80 6.21 4.08
CA THR A 56 7.52 4.95 3.88
C THR A 56 7.00 3.92 4.88
N PHE A 57 6.58 2.77 4.37
CA PHE A 57 6.10 1.65 5.16
C PHE A 57 7.03 0.46 4.93
N SER A 58 7.58 -0.12 5.98
CA SER A 58 8.38 -1.34 5.89
C SER A 58 7.72 -2.49 6.63
N ILE A 59 7.86 -3.69 6.07
CA ILE A 59 7.46 -4.93 6.69
C ILE A 59 8.55 -5.97 6.47
N ASP A 60 8.97 -6.63 7.54
CA ASP A 60 9.89 -7.77 7.50
C ASP A 60 9.12 -9.10 7.59
N ARG A 61 9.81 -10.21 7.34
CA ARG A 61 9.24 -11.55 7.46
C ARG A 61 8.58 -11.78 8.81
N ALA A 62 9.21 -11.38 9.92
CA ALA A 62 8.69 -11.60 11.27
C ALA A 62 7.38 -10.84 11.51
N ALA A 63 7.26 -9.63 10.97
CA ALA A 63 6.07 -8.81 11.01
C ALA A 63 4.93 -9.37 10.14
N ALA A 64 5.23 -10.02 9.02
CA ALA A 64 4.23 -10.72 8.22
C ALA A 64 3.55 -11.89 8.97
N TRP A 65 4.25 -12.52 9.91
CA TRP A 65 3.67 -13.53 10.79
C TRP A 65 2.81 -12.93 11.90
N ARG A 66 2.99 -11.66 12.28
CA ARG A 66 2.25 -10.98 13.37
C ARG A 66 0.86 -10.50 12.93
N PHE A 67 0.12 -11.32 12.19
CA PHE A 67 -1.25 -11.00 11.75
C PHE A 67 -2.21 -10.74 12.93
N TRP A 68 -1.87 -11.27 14.13
CA TRP A 68 -2.58 -11.06 15.38
C TRP A 68 -2.35 -9.68 16.02
N ARG A 69 -1.39 -8.89 15.54
CA ARG A 69 -1.14 -7.55 16.07
C ARG A 69 -2.19 -6.59 15.52
N ARG A 70 -2.96 -5.94 16.41
CA ARG A 70 -3.96 -4.93 16.03
C ARG A 70 -3.34 -3.90 15.08
N ARG A 71 -3.95 -3.75 13.90
CA ARG A 71 -3.57 -2.70 12.94
C ARG A 71 -3.86 -1.34 13.57
N LYS A 72 -2.90 -0.42 13.48
CA LYS A 72 -3.11 0.99 13.84
C LYS A 72 -4.23 1.55 12.96
N SER A 73 -5.07 2.44 13.50
CA SER A 73 -6.17 3.00 12.72
C SER A 73 -5.62 3.86 11.58
N LEU A 74 -6.28 3.86 10.43
CA LEU A 74 -5.89 4.68 9.28
C LEU A 74 -5.78 6.17 9.62
N LYS A 75 -6.57 6.66 10.60
CA LYS A 75 -6.48 8.02 11.15
C LYS A 75 -5.09 8.36 11.72
N GLN A 76 -4.33 7.37 12.21
CA GLN A 76 -2.99 7.60 12.75
C GLN A 76 -1.92 7.82 11.68
N TYR A 77 -2.26 7.61 10.41
CA TYR A 77 -1.39 7.85 9.25
C TYR A 77 -1.86 9.04 8.40
N ALA A 78 -2.92 9.73 8.84
CA ALA A 78 -3.33 10.97 8.21
C ALA A 78 -2.17 11.96 8.32
N PRO A 79 -1.74 12.59 7.21
CA PRO A 79 -0.74 13.64 7.29
C PRO A 79 -1.27 14.71 8.24
N ILE A 80 -0.43 15.14 9.19
CA ILE A 80 -0.74 16.26 10.08
C ILE A 80 -0.92 17.49 9.16
N VAL A 81 -2.18 17.86 8.93
CA VAL A 81 -2.54 19.14 8.33
C VAL A 81 -2.63 20.13 9.49
N SER A 82 -1.66 21.05 9.53
CA SER A 82 -1.75 22.33 10.25
C SER A 82 -2.18 23.41 9.28
#